data_AF-A0AAE0AKB9-F1
#
_entry.id   AF-A0AAE0AKB9-F1
#
_cell.length_a   1.000
_cell.length_b   1.000
_cell.length_c   1.000
_cell.angle_alpha   90.00
_cell.angle_beta   90.00
_cell.angle_gamma   90.00
#
_symmetry.space_group_name_H-M   'P 1'
#
loop_
_entity.id
_entity.type
_entity.pdbx_description
1 polymer ?
#
loop_
_entity_poly.entity_id
_entity_poly.type
_entity_poly.pdbx_seq_one_letter_code
_entity_poly.pdbx_strand_id
1 'polypeptide(L)'
;MEEQVANSDNFVKFIWQGICPPKVENFVWQLLKERVMVRQVIQRLYRSLVFNLECPLCNKEEESPSHLFLTCRWAWIIWSKCIGVWGVLSCSPKTIMEWAAGWTYLCPTPSSDRVWNMVFFVVVWMIWEFRNQKVFKEKEADLMLAVDTINFRIACWYKFHGFGSKELITSILLNMPGLCKEAKRRILSISEGLKFNVDGSSRGIQTQLGL
;
A
#
# COMPACT_ATOMS: atom_id res chain seq x y z
N MET A 1 4.74 -26.76 -11.33
CA MET A 1 4.76 -27.08 -9.89
C MET A 1 5.86 -26.30 -9.15
N GLU A 2 6.97 -25.97 -9.83
CA GLU A 2 8.05 -25.12 -9.28
C GLU A 2 7.67 -23.63 -9.12
N GLU A 3 6.76 -23.11 -9.95
CA GLU A 3 6.35 -21.70 -9.94
C GLU A 3 5.48 -21.31 -8.72
N GLN A 4 4.76 -22.27 -8.11
CA GLN A 4 4.01 -22.02 -6.87
C GLN A 4 4.89 -22.07 -5.61
N VAL A 5 5.97 -22.86 -5.62
CA VAL A 5 6.90 -22.99 -4.48
C VAL A 5 7.87 -21.81 -4.41
N ALA A 6 8.36 -21.32 -5.57
CA ALA A 6 9.16 -20.10 -5.63
C ALA A 6 8.38 -18.86 -5.14
N ASN A 7 7.06 -18.86 -5.33
CA ASN A 7 6.20 -17.77 -4.87
C ASN A 7 5.94 -17.84 -3.35
N SER A 8 5.90 -19.03 -2.74
CA SER A 8 5.72 -19.16 -1.28
C SER A 8 6.92 -18.67 -0.48
N ASP A 9 8.14 -18.97 -0.93
CA ASP A 9 9.36 -18.57 -0.19
C ASP A 9 9.60 -17.07 -0.22
N ASN A 10 9.39 -16.43 -1.38
CA ASN A 10 9.48 -14.97 -1.50
C ASN A 10 8.38 -14.27 -0.71
N PHE A 11 7.19 -14.86 -0.66
CA PHE A 11 6.07 -14.36 0.14
C PHE A 11 6.33 -14.44 1.65
N VAL A 12 6.89 -15.56 2.14
CA VAL A 12 7.28 -15.70 3.56
C VAL A 12 8.36 -14.68 3.92
N LYS A 13 9.36 -14.49 3.05
CA LYS A 13 10.41 -13.48 3.24
C LYS A 13 9.85 -12.05 3.23
N PHE A 14 8.85 -11.76 2.41
CA PHE A 14 8.20 -10.45 2.38
C PHE A 14 7.48 -10.14 3.70
N ILE A 15 6.84 -11.13 4.32
CA ILE A 15 6.08 -10.93 5.57
C ILE A 15 7.01 -10.77 6.77
N TRP A 16 7.97 -11.67 6.93
CA TRP A 16 8.78 -11.79 8.14
C TRP A 16 10.12 -11.07 7.98
N GLN A 17 10.08 -9.74 7.90
CA GLN A 17 11.27 -8.89 7.69
C GLN A 17 11.86 -8.35 9.00
N GLY A 18 11.11 -8.40 10.10
CA GLY A 18 11.53 -7.83 11.38
C GLY A 18 11.68 -6.30 11.34
N ILE A 19 10.93 -5.62 10.47
CA ILE A 19 10.92 -4.15 10.30
C ILE A 19 9.70 -3.48 10.95
N CYS A 20 8.83 -4.28 11.57
CA CYS A 20 7.67 -3.77 12.30
C CYS A 20 7.37 -4.68 13.50
N PRO A 21 6.47 -4.28 14.42
CA PRO A 21 6.10 -5.12 15.56
C PRO A 21 5.52 -6.48 15.10
N PRO A 22 5.84 -7.61 15.76
CA PRO A 22 5.39 -8.94 15.34
C PRO A 22 3.86 -9.10 15.17
N LYS A 23 3.07 -8.32 15.92
CA LYS A 23 1.61 -8.29 15.77
C LYS A 23 1.16 -7.80 14.39
N VAL A 24 1.93 -6.91 13.76
CA VAL A 24 1.65 -6.33 12.45
C VAL A 24 2.01 -7.32 11.35
N GLU A 25 3.15 -8.00 11.45
CA GLU A 25 3.53 -9.06 10.50
C GLU A 25 2.50 -10.20 10.53
N ASN A 26 2.09 -10.64 11.73
CA ASN A 26 1.01 -11.63 11.89
C ASN A 26 -0.31 -11.16 11.26
N PHE A 27 -0.65 -9.89 11.44
CA PHE A 27 -1.86 -9.32 10.83
C PHE A 27 -1.78 -9.33 9.30
N VAL A 28 -0.65 -8.90 8.73
CA VAL A 28 -0.44 -8.91 7.27
C VAL A 28 -0.49 -10.33 6.71
N TRP A 29 0.09 -11.32 7.39
CA TRP A 29 -0.03 -12.72 7.01
C TRP A 29 -1.50 -13.18 6.98
N GLN A 30 -2.28 -12.86 8.02
CA GLN A 30 -3.72 -13.19 8.04
C GLN A 30 -4.47 -12.48 6.92
N LEU A 31 -4.14 -11.22 6.65
CA LEU A 31 -4.77 -10.44 5.59
C LEU A 31 -4.53 -11.04 4.22
N LEU A 32 -3.28 -11.43 3.93
CA LEU A 32 -2.92 -12.06 2.65
C LEU A 32 -3.53 -13.46 2.47
N LYS A 33 -3.96 -14.10 3.57
CA LYS A 33 -4.76 -15.32 3.55
C LYS A 33 -6.27 -15.06 3.56
N GLU A 34 -6.70 -13.80 3.46
CA GLU A 34 -8.10 -13.35 3.56
C GLU A 34 -8.81 -13.80 4.84
N ARG A 35 -8.07 -13.91 5.95
CA ARG A 35 -8.58 -14.39 7.25
C ARG A 35 -8.89 -13.27 8.26
N VAL A 36 -8.89 -12.02 7.80
CA VAL A 36 -9.22 -10.87 8.65
C VAL A 36 -10.74 -10.74 8.79
N MET A 37 -11.21 -10.48 10.01
CA MET A 37 -12.63 -10.42 10.37
C MET A 37 -13.31 -9.12 9.90
N VAL A 38 -13.41 -8.96 8.58
CA VAL A 38 -14.26 -7.96 7.91
C VAL A 38 -15.70 -8.47 7.76
N ARG A 39 -16.68 -7.58 7.55
CA ARG A 39 -18.12 -7.91 7.52
C ARG A 39 -18.44 -9.03 6.54
N GLN A 40 -17.87 -9.02 5.32
CA GLN A 40 -18.08 -10.10 4.35
C GLN A 40 -17.58 -11.46 4.87
N VAL A 41 -16.42 -11.51 5.54
CA VAL A 41 -15.87 -12.76 6.11
C VAL A 41 -16.76 -13.25 7.27
N ILE A 42 -17.19 -12.33 8.13
CA ILE A 42 -18.11 -12.63 9.24
C ILE A 42 -19.43 -13.20 8.70
N GLN A 43 -20.02 -12.59 7.66
CA GLN A 43 -21.27 -13.05 7.06
C GLN A 43 -21.15 -14.47 6.47
N ARG A 44 -20.01 -14.81 5.87
CA ARG A 44 -19.74 -16.16 5.35
C ARG A 44 -19.64 -17.20 6.47
N LEU A 45 -18.99 -16.85 7.59
CA LEU A 45 -18.79 -17.75 8.73
C LEU A 45 -20.06 -17.93 9.57
N TYR A 46 -20.84 -16.86 9.74
CA TYR A 46 -22.01 -16.81 10.61
C TYR A 46 -23.26 -16.42 9.81
N ARG A 47 -23.72 -17.33 8.93
CA ARG A 47 -24.82 -17.07 7.98
C ARG A 47 -26.13 -16.60 8.60
N SER A 48 -26.36 -16.94 9.87
CA SER A 48 -27.56 -16.54 10.62
C SER A 48 -27.51 -15.09 11.15
N LEU A 49 -26.33 -14.47 11.18
CA LEU A 49 -26.20 -13.06 11.55
C LEU A 49 -26.56 -12.22 10.33
N VAL A 50 -27.58 -11.37 10.47
CA VAL A 50 -27.96 -10.37 9.47
C VAL A 50 -27.52 -9.01 10.01
N PHE A 51 -26.58 -8.37 9.34
CA PHE A 51 -26.08 -7.05 9.71
C PHE A 51 -25.70 -6.25 8.46
N ASN A 52 -25.55 -4.94 8.64
CA ASN A 52 -25.12 -4.06 7.56
C ASN A 52 -23.73 -4.50 7.07
N LEU A 53 -23.60 -4.82 5.78
CA LEU A 53 -22.35 -5.23 5.14
C LEU A 53 -21.51 -4.07 4.61
N GLU A 54 -22.03 -2.83 4.62
CA GLU A 54 -21.32 -1.66 4.10
C GLU A 54 -19.96 -1.48 4.77
N CYS A 55 -18.99 -0.99 4.02
CA CYS A 55 -17.68 -0.64 4.53
C CYS A 55 -17.78 0.50 5.54
N PRO A 56 -17.34 0.31 6.80
CA PRO A 56 -17.41 1.35 7.83
C PRO A 56 -16.69 2.64 7.46
N LEU A 57 -15.65 2.56 6.61
CA LEU A 57 -14.83 3.73 6.26
C LEU A 57 -15.48 4.61 5.18
N CYS A 58 -16.11 4.02 4.16
CA CYS A 58 -16.69 4.77 3.05
C CYS A 58 -18.22 4.84 3.05
N ASN A 59 -18.91 3.89 3.69
CA ASN A 59 -20.37 3.73 3.66
C ASN A 59 -20.96 3.71 2.23
N LYS A 60 -20.27 3.05 1.27
CA LYS A 60 -20.69 3.01 -0.15
C LYS A 60 -20.78 1.62 -0.77
N GLU A 61 -19.89 0.71 -0.39
CA GLU A 61 -19.82 -0.65 -0.95
C GLU A 61 -19.70 -1.66 0.20
N GLU A 62 -19.95 -2.93 -0.06
CA GLU A 62 -19.78 -4.00 0.92
C GLU A 62 -18.31 -4.17 1.36
N GLU A 63 -18.09 -4.40 2.66
CA GLU A 63 -16.78 -4.58 3.25
C GLU A 63 -16.21 -5.98 2.97
N SER A 64 -15.52 -6.11 1.84
CA SER A 64 -14.59 -7.20 1.57
C SER A 64 -13.15 -6.83 1.98
N PRO A 65 -12.22 -7.80 2.12
CA PRO A 65 -10.81 -7.49 2.35
C PRO A 65 -10.23 -6.60 1.23
N SER A 66 -10.46 -6.95 -0.04
CA SER A 66 -9.98 -6.13 -1.17
C SER A 66 -10.60 -4.73 -1.16
N HIS A 67 -11.90 -4.60 -0.87
CA HIS A 67 -12.52 -3.28 -0.77
C HIS A 67 -11.89 -2.48 0.36
N LEU A 68 -11.92 -3.00 1.60
CA LEU A 68 -11.45 -2.26 2.77
C LEU A 68 -10.01 -1.76 2.63
N PHE A 69 -9.10 -2.59 2.11
CA PHE A 69 -7.67 -2.27 2.08
C PHE A 69 -7.19 -1.61 0.78
N LEU A 70 -7.94 -1.70 -0.33
CA LEU A 70 -7.47 -1.26 -1.64
C LEU A 70 -8.46 -0.32 -2.33
N THR A 71 -9.66 -0.81 -2.68
CA THR A 71 -10.58 -0.05 -3.55
C THR A 71 -11.47 0.94 -2.80
N CYS A 72 -11.57 0.81 -1.47
CA CYS A 72 -12.25 1.78 -0.62
C CYS A 72 -11.64 3.17 -0.86
N ARG A 73 -12.47 4.15 -1.23
CA ARG A 73 -12.02 5.53 -1.49
C ARG A 73 -11.16 6.08 -0.36
N TRP A 74 -11.52 5.80 0.90
CA TRP A 74 -10.75 6.24 2.06
C TRP A 74 -9.34 5.63 2.06
N ALA A 75 -9.25 4.30 1.93
CA ALA A 75 -7.97 3.57 1.88
C ALA A 75 -7.13 3.97 0.67
N TRP A 76 -7.75 4.17 -0.50
CA TRP A 76 -7.03 4.54 -1.72
C TRP A 76 -6.41 5.94 -1.63
N ILE A 77 -7.10 6.89 -0.99
CA ILE A 77 -6.54 8.23 -0.72
C ILE A 77 -5.33 8.11 0.19
N ILE A 78 -5.40 7.26 1.23
CA ILE A 78 -4.26 6.99 2.12
C ILE A 78 -3.07 6.43 1.33
N TRP A 79 -3.27 5.36 0.57
CA TRP A 79 -2.21 4.79 -0.28
C TRP A 79 -1.58 5.84 -1.18
N SER A 80 -2.42 6.57 -1.93
CA SER A 80 -1.99 7.61 -2.87
C SER A 80 -1.17 8.71 -2.19
N LYS A 81 -1.59 9.16 -0.99
CA LYS A 81 -0.83 10.16 -0.22
C LYS A 81 0.50 9.60 0.26
N CYS A 82 0.53 8.38 0.79
CA CYS A 82 1.75 7.77 1.31
C CYS A 82 2.78 7.50 0.21
N ILE A 83 2.41 6.83 -0.88
CA ILE A 83 3.36 6.54 -1.97
C ILE A 83 3.73 7.79 -2.78
N GLY A 84 2.82 8.76 -2.85
CA GLY A 84 3.03 10.02 -3.54
C GLY A 84 4.15 10.88 -2.93
N VAL A 85 4.48 10.69 -1.65
CA VAL A 85 5.65 11.33 -0.98
C VAL A 85 6.95 11.05 -1.74
N TRP A 86 7.05 9.90 -2.41
CA TRP A 86 8.23 9.49 -3.18
C TRP A 86 8.02 9.54 -4.70
N GLY A 87 6.99 10.26 -5.16
CA GLY A 87 6.68 10.41 -6.59
C GLY A 87 6.22 9.13 -7.28
N VAL A 88 5.83 8.11 -6.51
CA VAL A 88 5.30 6.84 -7.04
C VAL A 88 3.81 7.00 -7.33
N LEU A 89 3.40 6.54 -8.51
CA LEU A 89 2.00 6.47 -8.91
C LEU A 89 1.64 5.02 -9.19
N SER A 90 0.44 4.62 -8.79
CA SER A 90 -0.05 3.27 -8.98
C SER A 90 -1.55 3.27 -9.21
N CYS A 91 -2.06 2.21 -9.83
CA CYS A 91 -3.48 1.91 -9.88
C CYS A 91 -3.85 0.92 -8.76
N SER A 92 -5.13 0.95 -8.34
CA SER A 92 -5.59 0.01 -7.31
C SER A 92 -5.53 -1.41 -7.87
N PRO A 93 -4.82 -2.34 -7.21
CA PRO A 93 -4.84 -3.76 -7.59
C PRO A 93 -6.20 -4.38 -7.23
N LYS A 94 -6.48 -5.58 -7.74
CA LYS A 94 -7.74 -6.29 -7.46
C LYS A 94 -7.70 -7.05 -6.14
N THR A 95 -6.52 -7.56 -5.77
CA THR A 95 -6.33 -8.33 -4.53
C THR A 95 -5.15 -7.82 -3.71
N ILE A 96 -5.18 -8.09 -2.41
CA ILE A 96 -4.08 -7.72 -1.50
C ILE A 96 -2.81 -8.51 -1.88
N MET A 97 -2.96 -9.75 -2.38
CA MET A 97 -1.84 -10.56 -2.82
C MET A 97 -1.16 -9.97 -4.06
N GLU A 98 -1.94 -9.51 -5.06
CA GLU A 98 -1.40 -8.76 -6.20
C GLU A 98 -0.69 -7.48 -5.73
N TRP A 99 -1.25 -6.77 -4.75
CA TRP A 99 -0.62 -5.59 -4.19
C TRP A 99 0.74 -5.90 -3.58
N ALA A 100 0.82 -6.93 -2.73
CA ALA A 100 2.05 -7.36 -2.09
C ALA A 100 3.10 -7.84 -3.09
N ALA A 101 2.68 -8.62 -4.11
CA ALA A 101 3.58 -9.09 -5.16
C ALA A 101 4.11 -7.95 -6.02
N GLY A 102 3.27 -6.96 -6.34
CA GLY A 102 3.66 -5.75 -7.08
C GLY A 102 4.47 -4.74 -6.26
N TRP A 103 4.40 -4.82 -4.92
CA TRP A 103 4.92 -3.78 -4.03
C TRP A 103 6.42 -3.57 -4.19
N THR A 104 7.21 -4.65 -4.25
CA THR A 104 8.67 -4.56 -4.40
C THR A 104 9.10 -3.91 -5.72
N TYR A 105 8.33 -4.11 -6.80
CA TYR A 105 8.58 -3.49 -8.10
C TYR A 105 8.31 -1.98 -8.11
N LEU A 106 7.40 -1.52 -7.24
CA LEU A 106 7.12 -0.10 -7.03
C LEU A 106 8.21 0.63 -6.24
N CYS A 107 9.16 -0.10 -5.64
CA CYS A 107 10.20 0.51 -4.81
C CYS A 107 11.00 1.54 -5.62
N PRO A 108 11.10 2.80 -5.15
CA PRO A 108 11.83 3.87 -5.84
C PRO A 108 13.28 3.49 -6.16
N THR A 109 13.97 2.91 -5.19
CA THR A 109 15.36 2.47 -5.30
C THR A 109 15.62 1.19 -4.53
N PRO A 110 16.55 0.31 -4.96
CA PRO A 110 16.89 -0.90 -4.20
C PRO A 110 17.35 -0.61 -2.76
N SER A 111 18.02 0.52 -2.53
CA SER A 111 18.46 0.94 -1.19
C SER A 111 17.32 1.31 -0.23
N SER A 112 16.12 1.57 -0.75
CA SER A 112 14.95 1.95 0.06
C SER A 112 14.03 0.79 0.39
N ASP A 113 14.35 -0.45 -0.01
CA ASP A 113 13.45 -1.61 0.11
C ASP A 113 12.87 -1.78 1.53
N ARG A 114 13.69 -1.66 2.59
CA ARG A 114 13.20 -1.81 3.97
C ARG A 114 12.22 -0.72 4.38
N VAL A 115 12.47 0.54 4.03
CA VAL A 115 11.55 1.65 4.33
C VAL A 115 10.28 1.51 3.50
N TRP A 116 10.44 1.17 2.23
CA TRP A 116 9.34 0.97 1.30
C TRP A 116 8.41 -0.15 1.77
N ASN A 117 8.96 -1.28 2.19
CA ASN A 117 8.18 -2.38 2.78
C ASN A 117 7.53 -1.93 4.09
N MET A 118 8.22 -1.17 4.94
CA MET A 118 7.63 -0.62 6.17
C MET A 118 6.36 0.21 5.89
N VAL A 119 6.34 1.01 4.81
CA VAL A 119 5.15 1.77 4.40
C VAL A 119 3.96 0.83 4.17
N PHE A 120 4.17 -0.30 3.48
CA PHE A 120 3.11 -1.29 3.26
C PHE A 120 2.51 -1.78 4.58
N PHE A 121 3.36 -2.24 5.50
CA PHE A 121 2.93 -2.75 6.80
C PHE A 121 2.19 -1.69 7.62
N VAL A 122 2.73 -0.46 7.65
CA VAL A 122 2.09 0.65 8.38
C VAL A 122 0.74 0.97 7.78
N VAL A 123 0.62 1.17 6.47
CA VAL A 123 -0.64 1.57 5.84
C VAL A 123 -1.72 0.52 6.04
N VAL A 124 -1.40 -0.76 5.78
CA VAL A 124 -2.33 -1.88 5.99
C VAL A 124 -2.78 -1.95 7.45
N TRP A 125 -1.84 -1.85 8.40
CA TRP A 125 -2.17 -1.84 9.82
C TRP A 125 -3.06 -0.65 10.21
N MET A 126 -2.77 0.53 9.67
CA MET A 126 -3.52 1.74 9.99
C MET A 126 -4.94 1.74 9.45
N ILE A 127 -5.15 1.26 8.22
CA ILE A 127 -6.50 1.07 7.67
C ILE A 127 -7.32 0.18 8.61
N TRP A 128 -6.74 -0.93 9.08
CA TRP A 128 -7.39 -1.83 10.03
C TRP A 128 -7.68 -1.17 11.37
N GLU A 129 -6.72 -0.41 11.91
CA GLU A 129 -6.87 0.28 13.19
C GLU A 129 -7.98 1.35 13.12
N PHE A 130 -7.99 2.19 12.08
CA PHE A 130 -9.03 3.19 11.87
C PHE A 130 -10.41 2.56 11.67
N ARG A 131 -10.50 1.48 10.88
CA ARG A 131 -11.74 0.71 10.73
C ARG A 131 -12.24 0.20 12.08
N ASN A 132 -11.37 -0.39 12.90
CA ASN A 132 -11.76 -0.91 14.20
C ASN A 132 -12.15 0.19 15.18
N GLN A 133 -11.50 1.34 15.16
CA GLN A 133 -11.91 2.49 15.95
C GLN A 133 -13.31 2.97 15.54
N LYS A 134 -13.61 2.99 14.24
CA LYS A 134 -14.95 3.35 13.76
C LYS A 134 -16.02 2.34 14.17
N VAL A 135 -15.73 1.05 14.07
CA VAL A 135 -16.67 -0.04 14.42
C VAL A 135 -16.90 -0.18 15.93
N PHE A 136 -15.85 -0.10 16.74
CA PHE A 136 -15.93 -0.45 18.16
C PHE A 136 -15.89 0.76 19.12
N LYS A 137 -15.55 1.95 18.61
CA LYS A 137 -15.40 3.15 19.44
C LYS A 137 -16.13 4.38 18.88
N GLU A 138 -16.91 4.20 17.82
CA GLU A 138 -17.69 5.26 17.16
C GLU A 138 -16.85 6.49 16.80
N LYS A 139 -15.55 6.28 16.53
CA LYS A 139 -14.64 7.37 16.14
C LYS A 139 -14.69 7.57 14.64
N GLU A 140 -14.79 8.82 14.22
CA GLU A 140 -14.67 9.14 12.80
C GLU A 140 -13.25 8.88 12.28
N ALA A 141 -13.19 8.40 11.04
CA ALA A 141 -11.94 8.11 10.36
C ALA A 141 -11.47 9.36 9.60
N ASP A 142 -10.88 10.32 10.33
CA ASP A 142 -10.33 11.52 9.71
C ASP A 142 -9.10 11.18 8.83
N LEU A 143 -9.13 11.62 7.57
CA LEU A 143 -8.10 11.30 6.58
C LEU A 143 -6.75 11.95 6.91
N MET A 144 -6.77 13.19 7.41
CA MET A 144 -5.53 13.93 7.67
C MET A 144 -4.83 13.37 8.91
N LEU A 145 -5.59 13.14 9.98
CA LEU A 145 -5.11 12.45 11.17
C LEU A 145 -4.55 11.07 10.84
N ALA A 146 -5.18 10.33 9.93
CA ALA A 146 -4.67 9.03 9.50
C ALA A 146 -3.31 9.14 8.79
N VAL A 147 -3.16 10.08 7.86
CA VAL A 147 -1.88 10.33 7.17
C VAL A 147 -0.79 10.75 8.15
N ASP A 148 -1.09 11.67 9.07
CA ASP A 148 -0.14 12.13 10.08
C ASP A 148 0.27 10.99 11.02
N THR A 149 -0.68 10.16 11.44
CA THR A 149 -0.41 8.99 12.27
C THR A 149 0.43 7.95 11.52
N ILE A 150 0.18 7.74 10.22
CA ILE A 150 0.99 6.85 9.38
C ILE A 150 2.42 7.36 9.29
N ASN A 151 2.62 8.63 8.95
CA ASN A 151 3.96 9.24 8.86
C ASN A 151 4.70 9.15 10.19
N PHE A 152 4.00 9.45 11.29
CA PHE A 152 4.55 9.32 12.64
C PHE A 152 4.98 7.88 12.97
N ARG A 153 4.16 6.88 12.60
CA ARG A 153 4.50 5.46 12.81
C ARG A 153 5.67 5.02 11.95
N ILE A 154 5.73 5.43 10.67
CA ILE A 154 6.89 5.18 9.79
C ILE A 154 8.15 5.74 10.43
N ALA A 155 8.14 7.00 10.85
CA ALA A 155 9.30 7.63 11.49
C ALA A 155 9.72 6.93 12.79
N CYS A 156 8.75 6.55 13.64
CA CYS A 156 9.02 5.79 14.85
C CYS A 156 9.66 4.43 14.57
N TRP A 157 9.11 3.65 13.63
CA TRP A 157 9.60 2.32 13.30
C TRP A 157 10.94 2.38 12.58
N TYR A 158 11.13 3.36 11.69
CA TYR A 158 12.42 3.65 11.05
C TYR A 158 13.50 3.84 12.12
N LYS A 159 13.26 4.73 13.08
CA LYS A 159 14.20 4.97 14.18
C LYS A 159 14.42 3.75 15.07
N PHE A 160 13.34 3.06 15.47
CA PHE A 160 13.41 1.91 16.39
C PHE A 160 14.25 0.76 15.82
N HIS A 161 14.13 0.48 14.52
CA HIS A 161 14.91 -0.57 13.86
C HIS A 161 16.34 -0.14 13.49
N GLY A 162 16.83 0.95 14.09
CA GLY A 162 18.21 1.41 13.97
C GLY A 162 18.49 2.25 12.74
N PHE A 163 17.50 2.50 11.88
CA PHE A 163 17.66 3.43 10.76
C PHE A 163 17.59 4.87 11.28
N GLY A 164 18.58 5.69 10.95
CA GLY A 164 18.61 7.08 11.46
C GLY A 164 18.61 7.16 13.00
N SER A 165 19.24 6.21 13.70
CA SER A 165 19.23 6.12 15.18
C SER A 165 19.62 7.42 15.90
N LYS A 166 20.44 8.25 15.26
CA LYS A 166 20.91 9.56 15.75
C LYS A 166 19.95 10.73 15.42
N GLU A 167 18.99 10.55 14.52
CA GLU A 167 18.07 11.60 14.07
C GLU A 167 16.88 11.73 15.02
N LEU A 168 16.35 12.95 15.18
CA LEU A 168 15.09 13.17 15.88
C LEU A 168 13.91 12.69 15.02
N ILE A 169 12.83 12.24 15.65
CA ILE A 169 11.61 11.82 14.92
C ILE A 169 11.06 12.98 14.09
N THR A 170 11.13 14.21 14.60
CA THR A 170 10.74 15.42 13.87
C THR A 170 11.59 15.65 12.63
N SER A 171 12.90 15.41 12.70
CA SER A 171 13.80 15.50 11.55
C SER A 171 13.46 14.45 10.49
N ILE A 172 13.17 13.21 10.91
CA ILE A 172 12.74 12.13 10.01
C ILE A 172 11.42 12.51 9.32
N LEU A 173 10.45 13.06 10.07
CA LEU A 173 9.16 13.51 9.53
C LEU A 173 9.30 14.65 8.52
N LEU A 174 10.18 15.62 8.78
CA LEU A 174 10.44 16.72 7.86
C LEU A 174 11.16 16.25 6.59
N ASN A 175 11.87 15.11 6.65
CA ASN A 175 12.60 14.53 5.53
C ASN A 175 11.99 13.19 5.05
N MET A 176 10.67 13.01 5.16
CA MET A 176 9.99 11.79 4.68
C MET A 176 10.30 11.48 3.20
N PRO A 177 10.31 12.47 2.27
CA PRO A 177 10.75 12.22 0.89
C PRO A 177 12.18 11.68 0.80
N GLY A 178 13.10 12.16 1.63
CA GLY A 178 14.50 11.73 1.64
C GLY A 178 14.75 10.34 2.22
N LEU A 179 13.75 9.69 2.84
CA LEU A 179 13.90 8.32 3.36
C LEU A 179 14.01 7.27 2.25
N CYS A 180 13.44 7.55 1.07
CA CYS A 180 13.74 6.82 -0.15
C CYS A 180 14.46 7.78 -1.09
N LYS A 181 15.59 7.39 -1.68
CA LYS A 181 16.22 8.23 -2.70
C LYS A 181 15.21 8.49 -3.82
N GLU A 182 15.15 9.74 -4.28
CA GLU A 182 14.16 10.19 -5.24
C GLU A 182 14.26 9.40 -6.56
N ALA A 183 13.15 8.80 -6.97
CA ALA A 183 13.09 8.03 -8.20
C ALA A 183 12.66 8.90 -9.39
N LYS A 184 13.18 8.58 -10.58
CA LYS A 184 12.53 8.96 -11.83
C LYS A 184 11.15 8.29 -11.84
N ARG A 185 10.07 9.08 -12.03
CA ARG A 185 8.65 8.65 -11.97
C ARG A 185 8.46 7.23 -12.53
N ARG A 186 7.99 6.29 -11.69
CA ARG A 186 7.61 4.93 -12.10
C ARG A 186 6.09 4.82 -12.05
N ILE A 187 5.48 4.45 -13.18
CA ILE A 187 4.07 4.09 -13.29
C ILE A 187 4.02 2.58 -13.44
N LEU A 188 3.31 1.89 -12.55
CA LEU A 188 3.02 0.47 -12.72
C LEU A 188 1.68 0.34 -13.45
N SER A 189 1.71 0.02 -14.75
CA SER A 189 0.51 -0.41 -15.46
C SER A 189 0.32 -1.91 -15.20
N ILE A 190 -0.59 -2.27 -14.29
CA ILE A 190 -1.08 -3.64 -14.21
C ILE A 190 -2.14 -3.82 -15.30
N SER A 191 -1.69 -3.88 -16.54
CA SER A 191 -2.49 -4.33 -17.67
C SER A 191 -1.53 -4.95 -18.67
N GLU A 192 -1.87 -6.14 -19.16
CA GLU A 192 -1.21 -6.78 -20.29
C GLU A 192 -0.96 -5.74 -21.41
N GLY A 193 0.31 -5.57 -21.74
CA GLY A 193 0.81 -4.92 -22.95
C GLY A 193 0.06 -3.69 -23.45
N LEU A 194 0.31 -2.51 -22.87
CA LEU A 194 0.29 -1.28 -23.66
C LEU A 194 1.54 -0.45 -23.37
N LYS A 195 2.54 -0.63 -24.22
CA LYS A 195 3.76 0.17 -24.24
C LYS A 195 3.45 1.48 -24.96
N PHE A 196 3.19 2.55 -24.21
CA PHE A 196 3.10 3.89 -24.79
C PHE A 196 4.52 4.35 -25.13
N ASN A 197 4.89 4.27 -26.42
CA ASN A 197 6.08 4.96 -26.92
C ASN A 197 5.74 6.45 -27.04
N VAL A 198 6.36 7.26 -26.18
CA VAL A 198 6.25 8.73 -26.19
C VAL A 198 7.57 9.31 -26.70
N ASP A 199 7.92 9.01 -27.95
CA ASP A 199 9.10 9.54 -28.64
C ASP A 199 9.00 9.37 -30.16
N GLY A 200 7.81 9.60 -30.73
CA GLY A 200 7.55 9.35 -32.15
C GLY A 200 6.92 10.49 -32.96
N SER A 201 6.85 11.72 -32.46
CA SER A 201 6.26 12.82 -33.25
C SER A 201 6.93 14.16 -33.01
N SER A 202 8.16 14.29 -33.51
CA SER A 202 8.83 15.58 -33.73
C SER A 202 9.91 15.48 -34.80
N ARG A 203 9.57 14.87 -35.95
CA ARG A 203 10.29 15.14 -37.21
C ARG A 203 9.26 15.23 -38.33
N GLY A 204 8.83 16.47 -38.60
CA GLY A 204 8.09 16.78 -39.81
C GLY A 204 8.93 16.40 -41.02
N ILE A 205 8.36 15.58 -41.90
CA ILE A 205 8.89 15.36 -43.23
C ILE A 205 8.60 16.66 -44.01
N GLN A 206 9.66 17.45 -44.27
CA GLN A 206 9.61 18.48 -45.30
C GLN A 206 9.52 17.78 -46.65
N THR A 207 8.35 17.88 -47.29
CA THR A 207 8.19 17.58 -48.71
C THR A 207 9.08 18.56 -49.49
N GLN A 208 10.21 18.10 -50.03
CA GLN A 208 10.94 18.85 -51.05
C GLN A 208 10.29 18.60 -52.41
N LEU A 209 9.78 19.69 -52.99
CA LEU A 209 9.40 19.86 -54.39
C LEU A 209 10.66 20.05 -55.26
N GLY A 210 10.62 19.54 -56.50
CA GLY A 210 11.56 19.81 -57.60
C GLY A 210 12.10 18.50 -58.19
N LEU A 211 12.02 18.20 -59.48
CA LEU A 211 11.65 18.90 -60.72
C LEU A 211 10.98 17.89 -61.67
#